data_AF-A0A7X9D974-F1
#
_entry.id   AF-A0A7X9D974-F1
#
_cell.length_a   1.000
_cell.length_b   1.000
_cell.length_c   1.000
_cell.angle_alpha   90.00
_cell.angle_beta   90.00
_cell.angle_gamma   90.00
#
_symmetry.space_group_name_H-M   'P 1'
#
loop_
_entity.id
_entity.type
_entity.pdbx_description
1 polymer ?
#
loop_
_entity_poly.entity_id
_entity_poly.type
_entity_poly.pdbx_seq_one_letter_code
_entity_poly.pdbx_strand_id
1 'polypeptide(L)'
;MSAHESQYFEWLPWLSGELEQLPKDEKERLEWLKIFRKRTITPPVRKALIKWYGEEKGNKITDAEAFEICEYGYQPSEDEIKQLFPMLKKQKR
;
A
#
# COMPACT_ATOMS: atom_id res chain seq x y z
N MET A 1 -7.88 7.74 2.53
CA MET A 1 -7.40 8.04 3.90
C MET A 1 -7.74 9.46 4.30
N SER A 2 -7.31 10.49 3.58
CA SER A 2 -7.67 11.89 3.90
C SER A 2 -9.18 12.13 4.01
N ALA A 3 -10.02 11.49 3.17
CA ALA A 3 -11.48 11.58 3.27
C ALA A 3 -12.10 10.97 4.55
N HIS A 4 -11.34 10.21 5.36
CA HIS A 4 -11.79 9.66 6.63
C HIS A 4 -11.28 10.54 7.78
N GLU A 5 -11.74 11.78 7.85
CA GLU A 5 -11.18 12.81 8.73
C GLU A 5 -11.20 12.43 10.21
N SER A 6 -12.34 11.95 10.71
CA SER A 6 -12.49 11.55 12.11
C SER A 6 -11.56 10.39 12.51
N GLN A 7 -11.19 9.52 11.58
CA GLN A 7 -10.24 8.44 11.87
C GLN A 7 -8.80 8.95 11.84
N TYR A 8 -8.39 9.66 10.78
CA TYR A 8 -6.98 9.98 10.52
C TYR A 8 -6.51 11.32 11.09
N PHE A 9 -7.42 12.25 11.39
CA PHE A 9 -7.08 13.58 11.88
C PHE A 9 -7.68 13.91 13.26
N GLU A 10 -8.48 13.00 13.83
CA GLU A 10 -9.05 13.16 15.16
C GLU A 10 -8.72 11.95 16.04
N TRP A 11 -9.33 10.79 15.80
CA TRP A 11 -9.29 9.66 16.74
C TRP A 11 -7.93 8.96 16.83
N LEU A 12 -7.31 8.57 15.70
CA LEU A 12 -5.99 7.90 15.73
C LEU A 12 -4.89 8.82 16.32
N PRO A 13 -4.78 10.10 15.92
CA PRO A 13 -3.77 11.01 16.49
C PRO A 13 -4.04 11.37 17.95
N TRP A 14 -5.31 11.46 18.36
CA TRP A 14 -5.65 11.59 19.78
C TRP A 14 -5.18 10.37 20.58
N LEU A 15 -5.43 9.17 20.05
CA LEU A 15 -5.01 7.91 20.68
C LEU A 15 -3.48 7.77 20.76
N SER A 16 -2.72 8.25 19.76
CA SER A 16 -1.25 8.23 19.78
C SER A 16 -0.62 9.39 20.55
N GLY A 17 -1.42 10.36 21.03
CA GLY A 17 -0.93 11.56 21.72
C GLY A 17 -0.27 12.60 20.78
N GLU A 18 -0.54 12.52 19.47
CA GLU A 18 0.07 13.36 18.43
C GLU A 18 -0.91 14.39 17.84
N LEU A 19 -2.12 14.51 18.39
CA LEU A 19 -3.18 15.37 17.87
C LEU A 19 -2.73 16.83 17.64
N GLU A 20 -1.96 17.40 18.58
CA GLU A 20 -1.45 18.76 18.50
C GLU A 20 -0.37 18.97 17.42
N GLN A 21 0.22 17.88 16.91
CA GLN A 21 1.28 17.91 15.91
C GLN A 21 0.74 17.83 14.48
N LEU A 22 -0.59 17.65 14.31
CA LEU A 22 -1.19 17.54 13.00
C LEU A 22 -1.29 18.89 12.29
N PRO A 23 -1.04 18.93 10.97
CA PRO A 23 -1.35 20.09 10.16
C PRO A 23 -2.85 20.40 10.16
N LYS A 24 -3.19 21.69 10.10
CA LYS A 24 -4.58 22.16 10.04
C LYS A 24 -5.06 22.37 8.60
N ASP A 25 -4.15 22.68 7.68
CA ASP A 25 -4.47 22.86 6.27
C ASP A 25 -4.63 21.50 5.56
N GLU A 26 -5.59 21.42 4.64
CA GLU A 26 -5.91 20.19 3.91
C GLU A 26 -4.76 19.69 3.03
N LYS A 27 -4.02 20.59 2.38
CA LYS A 27 -2.87 20.21 1.54
C LYS A 27 -1.73 19.69 2.38
N GLU A 28 -1.47 20.33 3.51
CA GLU A 28 -0.43 19.90 4.44
C GLU A 28 -0.77 18.54 5.07
N ARG A 29 -2.05 18.29 5.37
CA ARG A 29 -2.53 16.98 5.83
C ARG A 29 -2.30 15.86 4.81
N LEU A 30 -2.47 16.15 3.51
CA LEU A 30 -2.20 15.19 2.44
C LEU A 30 -0.71 14.84 2.36
N GLU A 31 0.17 15.83 2.43
CA GLU A 31 1.62 15.59 2.43
C GLU A 31 2.07 14.85 3.71
N TRP A 32 1.50 15.21 4.86
CA TRP A 32 1.73 14.48 6.12
C TRP A 32 1.32 13.02 6.00
N LEU A 33 0.12 12.74 5.45
CA LEU A 33 -0.35 11.37 5.25
C LEU A 33 0.55 10.56 4.32
N LYS A 34 1.07 11.19 3.25
CA LYS A 34 1.98 10.53 2.31
C LYS A 34 3.27 10.07 3.01
N ILE A 35 3.82 10.91 3.90
CA ILE A 35 5.00 10.56 4.70
C ILE A 35 4.64 9.49 5.73
N PHE A 36 3.58 9.71 6.50
CA PHE A 36 3.11 8.82 7.56
C PHE A 36 2.82 7.39 7.07
N ARG A 37 2.29 7.26 5.85
CA ARG A 37 1.96 5.96 5.24
C ARG A 37 3.08 5.36 4.40
N LYS A 38 4.19 6.07 4.24
CA LYS A 38 5.32 5.55 3.46
C LYS A 38 5.89 4.31 4.12
N ARG A 39 6.00 3.23 3.36
CA ARG A 39 6.62 1.97 3.79
C ARG A 39 7.81 1.65 2.91
N THR A 40 8.86 1.13 3.53
CA THR A 40 10.03 0.64 2.79
C THR A 40 9.68 -0.64 2.04
N ILE A 41 10.06 -0.71 0.77
CA ILE A 41 9.93 -1.94 0.00
C ILE A 41 10.99 -2.95 0.45
N THR A 42 10.54 -4.04 1.07
CA THR A 42 11.40 -5.12 1.53
C THR A 42 11.86 -6.00 0.34
N PRO A 43 12.96 -6.77 0.49
CA PRO A 43 13.42 -7.65 -0.58
C PRO A 43 12.37 -8.67 -1.09
N PRO A 44 11.54 -9.31 -0.25
CA PRO A 44 10.45 -10.17 -0.72
C PRO A 44 9.41 -9.42 -1.56
N VAL A 45 9.04 -8.20 -1.14
CA VAL A 45 8.11 -7.36 -1.90
C VAL A 45 8.72 -6.96 -3.25
N ARG A 46 10.02 -6.62 -3.29
CA ARG A 46 10.74 -6.34 -4.54
C ARG A 46 10.66 -7.52 -5.51
N LYS A 47 10.88 -8.75 -5.02
CA LYS A 47 10.77 -9.97 -5.83
C LYS A 47 9.36 -10.16 -6.38
N ALA A 48 8.32 -9.92 -5.57
CA ALA A 48 6.94 -9.99 -6.02
C ALA A 48 6.61 -8.93 -7.09
N LEU A 49 7.09 -7.69 -6.92
CA LEU A 49 6.92 -6.62 -7.90
C LEU A 49 7.56 -6.97 -9.24
N ILE A 50 8.77 -7.53 -9.23
CA ILE A 50 9.45 -7.99 -10.45
C ILE A 50 8.68 -9.16 -11.10
N LYS A 51 8.21 -10.14 -10.33
CA LYS A 51 7.41 -11.26 -10.83
C LYS A 51 6.18 -10.78 -11.62
N TRP A 52 5.45 -9.81 -11.06
CA TRP A 52 4.16 -9.40 -11.62
C TRP A 52 4.25 -8.26 -12.64
N TYR A 53 5.20 -7.34 -12.50
CA TYR A 53 5.31 -6.15 -13.35
C TYR A 53 6.55 -6.15 -14.27
N GLY A 54 7.42 -7.17 -14.16
CA GLY A 54 8.68 -7.28 -14.91
C GLY A 54 9.82 -6.52 -14.25
N GLU A 55 11.07 -6.81 -14.66
CA GLU A 55 12.27 -6.21 -14.07
C GLU A 55 12.31 -4.68 -14.16
N GLU A 56 12.01 -4.12 -15.34
CA GLU A 56 12.13 -2.68 -15.55
C GLU A 56 11.19 -1.88 -14.65
N LYS A 57 9.88 -2.22 -14.67
CA LYS A 57 8.89 -1.53 -13.84
C LYS A 57 9.05 -1.92 -12.36
N GLY A 58 9.23 -3.20 -12.08
CA GLY A 58 9.36 -3.74 -10.73
C GLY A 58 10.50 -3.10 -9.94
N ASN A 59 11.63 -2.76 -10.58
CA ASN A 59 12.75 -2.09 -9.92
C ASN A 59 12.54 -0.58 -9.72
N LYS A 60 11.72 0.08 -10.55
CA LYS A 60 11.45 1.54 -10.46
C LYS A 60 10.40 1.90 -9.40
N ILE A 61 9.58 0.95 -8.96
CA ILE A 61 8.50 1.20 -7.98
C ILE A 61 9.09 1.55 -6.61
N THR A 62 8.68 2.70 -6.07
CA THR A 62 9.13 3.24 -4.77
C THR A 62 8.14 2.99 -3.63
N ASP A 63 6.86 2.82 -3.95
CA ASP A 63 5.78 2.67 -2.98
C ASP A 63 4.89 1.50 -3.41
N ALA A 64 4.57 0.60 -2.49
CA ALA A 64 3.75 -0.58 -2.75
C ALA A 64 2.94 -0.98 -1.52
N GLU A 65 1.71 -1.41 -1.77
CA GLU A 65 0.94 -2.20 -0.83
C GLU A 65 1.09 -3.68 -1.21
N ALA A 66 1.50 -4.51 -0.25
CA ALA A 66 1.76 -5.92 -0.47
C ALA A 66 0.71 -6.75 0.25
N PHE A 67 0.23 -7.80 -0.44
CA PHE A 67 -0.66 -8.81 0.10
C PHE A 67 0.10 -10.12 0.22
N GLU A 68 -0.18 -10.87 1.28
CA GLU A 68 0.41 -12.17 1.55
C GLU A 68 -0.71 -13.21 1.65
N ILE A 69 -0.45 -14.39 1.09
CA ILE A 69 -1.36 -15.54 1.22
C ILE A 69 -1.15 -16.10 2.63
N CYS A 70 -2.25 -16.23 3.38
CA CYS A 70 -2.20 -16.74 4.75
C CYS A 70 -1.63 -18.17 4.78
N GLU A 71 -0.69 -18.43 5.70
CA GLU A 71 -0.01 -19.72 5.84
C GLU A 71 -0.97 -20.90 6.06
N TYR A 72 -2.06 -20.67 6.79
CA TYR A 72 -3.06 -21.69 7.15
C TYR A 72 -4.36 -21.57 6.34
N GLY A 73 -4.44 -20.60 5.43
CA GLY A 73 -5.60 -20.37 4.59
C GLY A 73 -5.61 -21.26 3.34
N TYR A 74 -6.65 -21.07 2.52
CA TYR A 74 -6.67 -21.61 1.17
C TYR A 74 -5.44 -21.11 0.38
N GLN A 75 -4.79 -22.01 -0.34
CA GLN A 75 -3.63 -21.71 -1.18
C GLN A 75 -4.08 -21.57 -2.63
N PRO A 76 -4.38 -20.35 -3.12
CA PRO A 76 -4.85 -20.15 -4.48
C PRO A 76 -3.77 -20.46 -5.51
N SER A 77 -4.20 -21.03 -6.63
CA SER A 77 -3.37 -21.14 -7.83
C SER A 77 -3.04 -19.77 -8.42
N GLU A 78 -2.05 -19.69 -9.30
CA GLU A 78 -1.71 -18.42 -9.97
C GLU A 78 -2.87 -17.83 -10.78
N ASP A 79 -3.75 -18.67 -11.34
CA ASP A 79 -4.88 -18.22 -12.14
C ASP A 79 -5.98 -17.64 -11.25
N GLU A 80 -6.21 -18.22 -10.07
CA GLU A 80 -7.10 -17.65 -9.06
C GLU A 80 -6.54 -16.33 -8.49
N ILE A 81 -5.23 -16.24 -8.26
CA ILE A 81 -4.59 -14.97 -7.89
C ILE A 81 -4.86 -13.90 -8.95
N LYS A 82 -4.76 -14.23 -10.24
CA LYS A 82 -5.09 -13.29 -11.33
C LYS A 82 -6.59 -13.00 -11.44
N GLN A 83 -7.47 -13.88 -10.97
CA GLN A 83 -8.90 -13.60 -10.87
C GLN A 83 -9.19 -12.60 -9.74
N LEU A 84 -8.58 -12.80 -8.57
CA LEU A 84 -8.69 -11.91 -7.40
C LEU A 84 -8.03 -10.55 -7.63
N PHE A 85 -6.93 -10.53 -8.38
CA PHE A 85 -6.15 -9.35 -8.72
C PHE A 85 -6.04 -9.17 -10.24
N PRO A 86 -7.11 -8.73 -10.93
CA PRO A 86 -7.16 -8.65 -12.39
C PRO A 86 -6.09 -7.76 -13.02
N MET A 87 -5.58 -6.77 -12.27
CA MET A 87 -4.52 -5.87 -12.73
C MET A 87 -3.17 -6.58 -12.96
N LEU A 88 -2.99 -7.81 -12.44
CA LEU A 88 -1.78 -8.61 -12.64
C LEU A 88 -1.80 -9.40 -13.95
N LYS A 89 -2.94 -9.43 -14.67
CA LYS A 89 -3.03 -10.08 -15.98
C LYS A 89 -2.16 -9.32 -16.97
N LYS A 90 -1.32 -10.03 -17.74
CA LYS A 90 -0.62 -9.42 -18.88
C LYS A 90 -1.68 -8.86 -19.84
N GLN A 91 -1.69 -7.54 -20.03
CA GLN A 91 -2.49 -6.95 -21.11
C GLN A 91 -2.01 -7.56 -22.43
N LYS A 92 -2.92 -8.21 -23.15
CA LYS A 92 -2.70 -8.52 -24.56
C LYS A 92 -2.50 -7.17 -25.25
N ARG A 93 -1.25 -6.90 -25.65
CA ARG A 93 -0.96 -5.83 -26.61
C ARG A 93 -1.50 -6.24 -27.97
#